data_AF-W1YIN5-F1
#
_entry.id   AF-W1YIN5-F1
#
_cell.length_a   1.000
_cell.length_b   1.000
_cell.length_c   1.000
_cell.angle_alpha   90.00
_cell.angle_beta   90.00
_cell.angle_gamma   90.00
#
_symmetry.space_group_name_H-M   'P 1'
#
loop_
_entity.id
_entity.type
_entity.pdbx_description
1 polymer ?
#
loop_
_entity_poly.entity_id
_entity_poly.type
_entity_poly.pdbx_seq_one_letter_code
_entity_poly.pdbx_strand_id
1 'polypeptide(L)' 'MQKNWIGRSEGTEFSFEVPSINERVSVYTTRVDTIYGVSYVVLAPEHPYVERLIENASNKAELEAFITRMRNMSDI' A
#
# COMPACT_ATOMS: atom_id res chain seq x y z
N MET A 1 7.66 -26.73 -8.46
CA MET A 1 6.50 -26.38 -7.60
C MET A 1 6.95 -25.76 -6.28
N GLN A 2 7.71 -26.49 -5.43
CA GLN A 2 8.15 -26.00 -4.11
C GLN A 2 8.96 -24.68 -4.15
N LYS A 3 9.87 -24.50 -5.12
CA LYS A 3 10.67 -23.27 -5.23
C LYS A 3 9.81 -22.00 -5.38
N ASN A 4 8.76 -22.06 -6.20
CA ASN A 4 7.84 -20.94 -6.40
C ASN A 4 6.93 -20.73 -5.18
N TRP A 5 6.56 -21.82 -4.49
CA TRP A 5 5.77 -21.78 -3.26
C TRP A 5 6.55 -21.15 -2.09
N ILE A 6 7.85 -21.44 -1.99
CA ILE A 6 8.73 -20.79 -0.99
C ILE A 6 8.81 -19.28 -1.24
N GLY A 7 8.76 -18.85 -2.51
CA GLY A 7 8.55 -17.43 -2.85
C GLY A 7 9.67 -16.49 -2.39
N ARG A 8 10.91 -16.97 -2.23
CA ARG A 8 12.03 -16.12 -1.80
C ARG A 8 12.30 -15.02 -2.84
N SER A 9 12.22 -13.76 -2.41
CA SER A 9 12.62 -12.59 -3.18
C SER A 9 13.69 -11.79 -2.45
N GLU A 10 14.62 -11.22 -3.22
CA GLU A 10 15.63 -10.27 -2.73
C GLU A 10 15.33 -8.92 -3.35
N GLY A 11 15.36 -7.86 -2.55
CA GLY A 11 14.92 -6.54 -2.95
C GLY A 11 15.37 -5.47 -1.97
N THR A 12 14.85 -4.26 -2.15
CA THR A 12 15.17 -3.10 -1.33
C THR A 12 13.92 -2.62 -0.60
N GLU A 13 14.08 -2.29 0.67
CA GLU A 13 13.08 -1.59 1.46
C GLU A 13 13.51 -0.14 1.65
N PHE A 14 12.58 0.79 1.44
CA PHE A 14 12.79 2.22 1.67
C PHE A 14 11.45 2.88 2.02
N SER A 15 11.48 4.13 2.50
CA SER A 15 10.27 4.81 2.97
C SER A 15 10.00 6.12 2.25
N PHE A 16 8.71 6.40 2.02
CA PHE A 16 8.22 7.72 1.63
C PHE A 16 7.66 8.45 2.84
N GLU A 17 7.98 9.73 2.98
CA GLU A 17 7.36 10.58 4.00
C GLU A 17 5.94 10.96 3.58
N VAL A 18 5.01 10.92 4.52
CA VAL A 18 3.60 11.28 4.30
C VAL A 18 3.22 12.41 5.25
N PRO A 19 3.47 13.67 4.86
CA PRO A 19 3.33 14.82 5.75
C PRO A 19 1.90 15.02 6.28
N SER A 20 0.88 14.63 5.52
CA SER A 20 -0.53 14.79 5.91
C SER A 20 -0.90 14.04 7.19
N ILE A 21 -0.19 12.96 7.49
CA ILE A 21 -0.38 12.16 8.70
C ILE A 21 0.86 12.13 9.59
N ASN A 22 1.95 12.81 9.23
CA ASN A 22 3.23 12.79 9.92
C ASN A 22 3.79 11.38 10.17
N GLU A 23 3.73 10.53 9.14
CA GLU A 23 4.22 9.14 9.17
C GLU A 23 5.15 8.85 8.00
N ARG A 24 5.79 7.68 8.02
CA ARG A 24 6.58 7.15 6.91
C ARG A 24 6.00 5.83 6.42
N VAL A 25 5.75 5.73 5.13
CA VAL A 25 5.27 4.49 4.48
C VAL A 25 6.48 3.73 3.94
N SER A 26 6.77 2.57 4.53
CA SER A 26 7.78 1.64 4.02
C SER A 26 7.25 0.84 2.84
N VAL A 27 8.08 0.70 1.80
CA VAL A 27 7.79 -0.03 0.56
C VAL A 27 8.94 -0.97 0.27
N TYR A 28 8.61 -2.21 -0.08
CA TYR A 28 9.55 -3.19 -0.61
C TYR A 28 9.42 -3.27 -2.13
N THR A 29 10.55 -3.29 -2.84
CA THR A 29 10.58 -3.52 -4.29
C THR A 29 11.77 -4.38 -4.70
N THR A 30 11.59 -5.20 -5.73
CA THR A 30 12.68 -5.91 -6.42
C THR A 30 13.29 -5.07 -7.56
N ARG A 31 12.74 -3.89 -7.85
CA ARG A 31 13.14 -2.96 -8.92
C ARG A 31 13.45 -1.56 -8.39
N VAL A 32 14.46 -1.45 -7.52
CA VAL A 32 14.87 -0.15 -6.94
C VAL A 32 15.39 0.83 -8.00
N ASP A 33 15.87 0.31 -9.13
CA ASP A 33 16.30 1.10 -10.28
C ASP A 33 15.18 2.00 -10.84
N THR A 34 13.90 1.65 -10.61
CA THR A 34 12.76 2.44 -11.09
C THR A 34 12.26 3.48 -10.07
N ILE A 35 12.97 3.72 -8.96
CA ILE A 35 12.51 4.60 -7.87
C ILE A 35 12.21 6.03 -8.33
N TYR A 36 12.99 6.57 -9.26
CA TYR A 36 12.80 7.92 -9.81
C TYR A 36 11.57 8.03 -10.72
N GLY A 37 10.96 6.91 -11.11
CA GLY A 37 9.73 6.87 -11.91
C GLY A 37 8.46 6.64 -11.09
N VAL A 38 8.54 6.59 -9.76
CA VAL A 38 7.37 6.35 -8.91
C VAL A 38 6.42 7.56 -8.97
N SER A 39 5.24 7.35 -9.56
CA SER A 39 4.21 8.39 -9.68
C SER A 39 3.19 8.39 -8.53
N TYR A 40 2.98 7.24 -7.88
CA TYR A 40 2.09 7.09 -6.73
C TYR A 40 2.43 5.80 -5.96
N VAL A 41 1.95 5.72 -4.72
CA VAL A 41 2.04 4.53 -3.86
C VAL A 41 0.63 4.00 -3.62
N VAL A 42 0.47 2.68 -3.64
CA VAL A 42 -0.80 2.01 -3.33
C VAL A 42 -0.67 1.32 -1.98
N LEU A 43 -1.66 1.51 -1.11
CA LEU A 43 -1.75 0.81 0.16
C LEU A 43 -2.83 -0.26 0.10
N ALA A 44 -2.59 -1.38 0.78
CA ALA A 44 -3.62 -2.38 0.99
C ALA A 44 -4.80 -1.77 1.78
N PRO A 45 -6.05 -2.18 1.52
CA PRO A 45 -7.24 -1.69 2.24
C PRO A 45 -7.16 -1.84 3.77
N GLU A 46 -6.39 -2.79 4.26
CA GLU A 46 -6.18 -3.12 5.68
C GLU A 46 -4.97 -2.39 6.29
N HIS A 47 -4.25 -1.58 5.50
CA HIS A 47 -3.03 -0.93 5.98
C HIS A 47 -3.34 0.08 7.11
N PRO A 48 -2.57 0.11 8.22
CA PRO A 48 -2.90 0.90 9.42
C PRO A 48 -3.10 2.40 9.18
N TYR A 49 -2.42 2.95 8.16
CA TYR A 49 -2.52 4.38 7.85
C TYR A 49 -3.72 4.77 6.98
N VAL A 50 -4.47 3.82 6.41
CA VAL A 50 -5.60 4.11 5.50
C VAL A 50 -6.65 4.97 6.19
N GLU A 51 -7.05 4.63 7.42
CA GLU A 51 -8.05 5.40 8.17
C GLU A 51 -7.61 6.85 8.40
N ARG A 52 -6.34 7.05 8.77
CA ARG A 52 -5.77 8.40 8.97
C ARG A 52 -5.69 9.20 7.67
N LEU A 53 -5.44 8.54 6.54
CA LEU A 53 -5.31 9.19 5.23
C LEU A 53 -6.66 9.67 4.69
N ILE A 54 -7.74 8.94 4.96
CA ILE A 54 -9.09 9.29 4.48
C ILE A 54 -9.86 10.19 5.44
N GLU A 55 -9.33 10.46 6.64
CA GLU A 55 -10.03 11.16 7.71
C GLU A 55 -10.63 12.51 7.27
N ASN A 56 -9.87 13.28 6.49
CA ASN A 56 -10.26 14.60 6.00
C ASN A 56 -10.64 14.61 4.50
N ALA A 57 -10.85 13.45 3.88
CA ALA A 57 -11.21 13.37 2.48
C ALA A 57 -12.65 13.85 2.26
N SER A 58 -12.87 14.69 1.25
CA SER A 58 -14.21 15.19 0.90
C SER A 58 -15.18 14.08 0.51
N ASN A 59 -14.67 12.94 0.04
CA ASN A 59 -15.42 11.75 -0.33
C ASN A 59 -15.19 10.57 0.62
N LYS A 60 -14.95 10.82 1.92
CA LYS A 60 -14.67 9.79 2.94
C LYS A 60 -15.65 8.60 2.90
N ALA A 61 -16.96 8.85 2.82
CA ALA A 61 -17.96 7.78 2.80
C ALA A 61 -17.86 6.86 1.58
N GLU A 62 -17.51 7.41 0.41
CA GLU A 62 -17.26 6.63 -0.81
C GLU A 62 -15.99 5.77 -0.65
N LEU A 63 -14.93 6.35 -0.07
CA LEU A 63 -13.69 5.63 0.21
C LEU A 63 -13.89 4.49 1.20
N GLU A 64 -14.62 4.72 2.29
CA GLU A 64 -14.93 3.69 3.30
C GLU A 64 -15.73 2.53 2.71
N ALA A 65 -16.73 2.83 1.87
CA ALA A 65 -17.48 1.80 1.15
C ALA A 65 -16.59 1.01 0.18
N PHE A 66 -15.70 1.70 -0.55
CA PHE A 66 -14.73 1.06 -1.44
C PHE A 66 -13.76 0.15 -0.67
N ILE A 67 -13.18 0.64 0.42
CA ILE A 67 -12.25 -0.11 1.28
C ILE A 67 -12.94 -1.35 1.85
N THR A 68 -14.16 -1.20 2.38
CA THR A 68 -14.94 -2.31 2.93
C THR A 68 -15.22 -3.38 1.88
N ARG A 69 -15.60 -2.97 0.66
CA ARG A 69 -15.80 -3.90 -0.45
C ARG A 69 -14.52 -4.65 -0.82
N MET A 70 -13.38 -3.95 -0.87
CA MET A 70 -12.10 -4.57 -1.21
C MET A 70 -11.61 -5.56 -0.14
N ARG A 71 -11.79 -5.25 1.15
CA ARG A 71 -11.44 -6.16 2.27
C ARG A 71 -12.19 -7.50 2.22
N ASN A 72 -13.42 -7.47 1.70
CA ASN A 72 -14.29 -8.64 1.62
C ASN A 72 -14.20 -9.38 0.28
N MET A 73 -13.35 -8.90 -0.64
CA MET A 73 -13.14 -9.55 -1.92
C MET A 73 -12.10 -10.66 -1.73
N SER A 74 -12.56 -11.90 -1.65
CA SER A 74 -11.67 -13.06 -1.73
C SER A 74 -11.20 -13.24 -3.17
N ASP A 75 -9.89 -13.37 -3.37
CA ASP A 75 -9.36 -13.91 -4.61
C ASP A 75 -9.85 -15.36 -4.74
N ILE A 76 -10.79 -15.60 -5.66
CA ILE A 76 -11.14 -16.96 -6.14
C ILE A 76 -10.16 -17.31 -7.27
#